data_AF-A0A1C5MGN0-F1
#
_entry.id   AF-A0A1C5MGN0-F1
#
_cell.length_a   1.000
_cell.length_b   1.000
_cell.length_c   1.000
_cell.angle_alpha   90.00
_cell.angle_beta   90.00
_cell.angle_gamma   90.00
#
_symmetry.space_group_name_H-M   'P 1'
#
loop_
_entity.id
_entity.type
_entity.pdbx_description
1 polymer ?
#
loop_
_entity_poly.entity_id
_entity_poly.type
_entity_poly.pdbx_seq_one_letter_code
_entity_poly.pdbx_strand_id
1 'polypeptide(L)' 'MKAVRIEWDTDGDNEALAFLPEEIELPDGMSDEESISDYISEQTGFCHRGYELAV' A
#
# COMPACT_ATOMS: atom_id res chain seq x y z
N MET A 1 -0.61 -13.34 -2.04
CA MET A 1 -0.07 -12.53 -0.93
C MET A 1 -0.69 -11.15 -1.02
N LYS A 2 -0.91 -10.47 0.11
CA LYS A 2 -1.49 -9.12 0.11
C LYS A 2 -0.70 -8.20 1.02
N ALA A 3 -0.58 -6.93 0.63
CA ALA A 3 -0.25 -5.86 1.56
C ALA A 3 -1.53 -5.46 2.29
N VAL A 4 -1.50 -5.43 3.63
CA VAL A 4 -2.63 -5.11 4.49
C VAL A 4 -2.20 -4.08 5.52
N ARG A 5 -3.17 -3.40 6.16
CA ARG A 5 -2.89 -2.38 7.19
C ARG A 5 -1.90 -1.33 6.69
N ILE A 6 -2.14 -0.84 5.47
CA ILE A 6 -1.28 0.15 4.83
C ILE A 6 -1.41 1.48 5.58
N GLU A 7 -0.30 2.00 6.07
CA GLU A 7 -0.20 3.28 6.76
C GLU A 7 -0.03 4.39 5.73
N TRP A 8 -1.12 4.82 5.10
CA TRP A 8 -1.10 5.85 4.06
C TRP A 8 -0.54 7.19 4.54
N ASP A 9 0.29 7.83 3.70
CA ASP A 9 0.76 9.19 3.91
C ASP A 9 -0.02 10.16 3.01
N THR A 10 -1.16 10.63 3.51
CA THR A 10 -2.02 11.58 2.79
C THR A 10 -1.75 13.04 3.17
N ASP A 11 -0.65 13.34 3.87
CA ASP A 11 -0.35 14.67 4.40
C ASP A 11 -1.48 15.30 5.24
N GLY A 12 -2.32 14.46 5.85
CA GLY A 12 -3.48 14.89 6.63
C GLY A 12 -4.77 15.11 5.83
N ASP A 13 -4.79 14.75 4.55
CA ASP A 13 -6.01 14.69 3.75
C ASP A 13 -6.87 13.48 4.15
N ASN A 14 -7.91 13.76 4.93
CA ASN A 14 -8.87 12.75 5.40
C ASN A 14 -9.83 12.29 4.31
N GLU A 15 -10.09 13.12 3.28
CA GLU A 15 -10.96 12.70 2.17
C GLU A 15 -10.21 11.67 1.33
N ALA A 16 -8.94 11.94 0.98
CA ALA A 16 -8.09 10.98 0.29
C ALA A 16 -7.95 9.67 1.09
N LEU A 17 -7.70 9.75 2.40
CA LEU A 17 -7.58 8.57 3.26
C LEU A 17 -8.83 7.69 3.24
N ALA A 18 -10.03 8.28 3.16
CA ALA A 18 -11.28 7.55 3.12
C ALA A 18 -11.52 6.76 1.81
N PHE A 19 -10.80 7.11 0.73
CA PHE A 19 -10.89 6.42 -0.57
C PHE A 19 -9.76 5.41 -0.79
N LEU A 20 -8.74 5.41 0.06
CA LEU A 20 -7.60 4.52 -0.09
C LEU A 20 -7.93 3.09 0.37
N PRO A 21 -7.41 2.07 -0.34
CA PRO A 21 -7.68 0.69 0.02
C PRO A 21 -6.96 0.29 1.32
N GLU A 22 -7.61 -0.54 2.14
CA GLU A 22 -7.00 -1.11 3.36
C GLU A 22 -6.10 -2.32 3.06
N GLU A 23 -6.30 -2.95 1.88
CA GLU A 23 -5.52 -4.07 1.39
C GLU A 23 -5.29 -4.00 -0.13
N ILE A 24 -4.13 -4.47 -0.59
CA ILE A 24 -3.75 -4.55 -2.01
C ILE A 24 -3.21 -5.93 -2.30
N GLU A 25 -3.71 -6.57 -3.37
CA GLU A 25 -3.20 -7.85 -3.84
C GLU A 25 -1.85 -7.66 -4.53
N LEU A 26 -0.86 -8.45 -4.10
CA LEU A 26 0.48 -8.38 -4.66
C LEU A 26 0.67 -9.44 -5.75
N PRO A 27 1.39 -9.14 -6.84
CA PRO A 27 1.76 -10.10 -7.85
C PRO A 27 2.52 -11.31 -7.28
N ASP A 28 2.30 -12.50 -7.86
CA ASP A 28 3.00 -13.71 -7.45
C ASP A 28 4.52 -13.58 -7.66
N GLY A 29 5.27 -14.02 -6.64
CA GLY A 29 6.73 -13.94 -6.65
C GLY A 29 7.32 -12.58 -6.26
N MET A 30 6.47 -11.60 -5.93
CA MET A 30 6.91 -10.32 -5.38
C MET A 30 7.14 -10.46 -3.87
N SER A 31 8.40 -10.40 -3.45
CA SER A 31 8.80 -10.52 -2.03
C SER A 31 9.76 -9.43 -1.56
N ASP A 32 10.14 -8.54 -2.46
CA ASP A 32 11.09 -7.46 -2.21
C ASP A 32 10.33 -6.23 -1.70
N GLU A 33 10.78 -5.68 -0.57
CA GLU A 33 10.07 -4.60 0.13
C GLU A 33 10.01 -3.32 -0.72
N GLU A 34 11.10 -2.94 -1.40
CA GLU A 34 11.12 -1.78 -2.28
C GLU A 34 10.16 -1.99 -3.47
N SER A 35 10.20 -3.18 -4.09
CA SER A 35 9.30 -3.51 -5.21
C SER A 35 7.82 -3.49 -4.81
N ILE A 36 7.49 -3.96 -3.61
CA ILE A 36 6.12 -3.93 -3.08
C ILE A 36 5.70 -2.50 -2.77
N SER A 37 6.59 -1.71 -2.15
CA SER A 37 6.34 -0.32 -1.84
C SER A 37 6.07 0.53 -3.08
N ASP A 38 6.89 0.34 -4.12
CA ASP A 38 6.73 0.99 -5.42
C ASP A 38 5.40 0.58 -6.05
N TYR A 39 5.07 -0.72 -6.06
CA TYR A 39 3.81 -1.22 -6.62
C TYR A 39 2.58 -0.61 -5.93
N ILE A 40 2.55 -0.58 -4.59
CA ILE A 40 1.45 0.05 -3.82
C ILE A 40 1.27 1.51 -4.23
N SER A 41 2.37 2.23 -4.36
CA SER A 41 2.38 3.65 -4.72
C SER A 41 1.95 3.88 -6.16
N GLU A 42 2.37 3.02 -7.09
CA GLU A 42 1.95 3.07 -8.50
C GLU A 42 0.45 2.76 -8.68
N GLN A 43 -0.10 1.82 -7.89
CA GLN A 43 -1.52 1.46 -7.99
C GLN A 43 -2.46 2.55 -7.46
N THR A 44 -2.04 3.26 -6.41
CA THR A 44 -2.91 4.22 -5.71
C THR A 44 -2.59 5.67 -6.05
N GLY A 45 -1.35 5.95 -6.45
CA GLY A 45 -0.81 7.30 -6.60
C GLY A 45 -0.43 7.96 -5.27
N PHE A 46 -0.42 7.20 -4.16
CA PHE A 46 -0.11 7.70 -2.82
C PHE A 46 1.09 6.99 -2.21
N CYS A 47 1.89 7.76 -1.48
CA CYS A 47 2.93 7.20 -0.62
C CYS A 47 2.31 6.58 0.63
N HIS A 48 3.07 5.66 1.24
CA HIS A 48 2.74 5.03 2.51
C HIS A 48 3.98 5.01 3.41
N ARG A 49 3.75 4.88 4.71
CA ARG A 49 4.78 4.81 5.75
C ARG A 49 5.14 3.38 6.14
N GLY A 50 4.31 2.43 5.72
CA GLY A 50 4.45 1.03 6.06
C GLY A 50 3.21 0.22 5.68
N TYR A 51 3.38 -1.10 5.70
CA TYR A 51 2.32 -2.08 5.49
C TYR A 51 2.72 -3.40 6.15
N GLU A 52 1.74 -4.28 6.36
CA GLU A 52 1.97 -5.66 6.76
C GLU A 52 1.74 -6.60 5.58
N LEU A 53 2.41 -7.76 5.56
CA LEU A 53 2.20 -8.79 4.55
C LEU A 53 1.34 -9.91 5.12
N ALA A 54 0.18 -10.14 4.49
CA ALA A 54 -0.68 -11.28 4.74
C ALA A 54 -0.43 -12.38 3.69
N VAL A 55 -0.12 -13.58 4.19
CA VAL A 55 0.03 -14.82 3.41
C VAL A 55 -1.21 -15.70 3.51
#